data_AF-A0A6C0L162-F1
#
_entry.id   AF-A0A6C0L162-F1
#
_cell.length_a   1.000
_cell.length_b   1.000
_cell.length_c   1.000
_cell.angle_alpha   90.00
_cell.angle_beta   90.00
_cell.angle_gamma   90.00
#
_symmetry.space_group_name_H-M   'P 1'
#
loop_
_entity.id
_entity.type
_entity.pdbx_description
1 polymer ?
#
loop_
_entity_poly.entity_id
_entity_poly.type
_entity_poly.pdbx_seq_one_letter_code
_entity_poly.pdbx_strand_id
1 'polypeptide(L)' 'MEAICVGVATVIIGTLVGSIIGKYLSVDLPALCKKWNKNHIMELCLFLTGFFLHLLCEYSGINRWYCKNGNACR' A
#
# COMPACT_ATOMS: atom_id res chain seq x y z
N MET A 1 6.11 10.22 16.15
CA MET A 1 5.32 9.02 16.51
C MET A 1 4.33 8.67 15.40
N GLU A 2 3.44 9.59 15.02
CA GLU A 2 2.43 9.40 13.97
C GLU A 2 2.96 8.83 12.65
N ALA A 3 3.95 9.51 12.06
CA ALA A 3 4.56 9.09 10.79
C ALA A 3 5.28 7.73 10.90
N ILE A 4 5.81 7.37 12.07
CA ILE A 4 6.44 6.06 12.31
C ILE A 4 5.36 4.98 12.28
N CYS A 5 4.23 5.18 12.96
CA CYS A 5 3.12 4.24 12.94
C CYS A 5 2.56 4.04 11.53
N VAL A 6 2.34 5.13 10.77
CA VAL A 6 1.88 5.06 9.38
C VAL A 6 2.92 4.39 8.49
N GLY A 7 4.22 4.65 8.71
CA GLY A 7 5.31 3.99 7.99
C GLY A 7 5.33 2.47 8.21
N VAL A 8 5.20 2.03 9.47
CA VAL A 8 5.12 0.59 9.81
C VAL A 8 3.86 -0.04 9.18
N ALA A 9 2.70 0.64 9.26
CA ALA A 9 1.48 0.17 8.61
C ALA A 9 1.66 0.03 7.09
N THR A 10 2.33 0.99 6.45
CA THR A 10 2.64 0.96 5.01
C THR A 10 3.47 -0.25 4.63
N VAL A 11 4.50 -0.60 5.42
CA VAL A 11 5.33 -1.79 5.19
C VAL A 11 4.51 -3.07 5.29
N ILE A 12 3.62 -3.18 6.29
CA ILE A 12 2.76 -4.35 6.49
C ILE A 12 1.81 -4.52 5.29
N ILE A 13 1.08 -3.46 4.92
CA ILE A 13 0.14 -3.49 3.80
C ILE A 13 0.86 -3.74 2.47
N GLY A 14 2.00 -3.09 2.24
CA GLY A 14 2.79 -3.26 1.02
C GLY A 14 3.32 -4.69 0.85
N THR A 15 3.73 -5.33 1.95
CA THR A 15 4.17 -6.74 1.93
C THR A 15 3.02 -7.69 1.59
N LEU A 16 1.82 -7.44 2.15
CA LEU A 16 0.63 -8.22 1.84
C LEU A 16 0.20 -8.07 0.37
N VAL A 17 0.09 -6.83 -0.11
CA VAL A 17 -0.27 -6.51 -1.49
C VAL A 17 0.73 -7.14 -2.46
N GLY A 18 2.03 -6.94 -2.23
CA GLY A 18 3.09 -7.52 -3.06
C GLY A 18 3.05 -9.05 -3.11
N SER A 19 2.75 -9.71 -1.99
CA SER A 19 2.63 -11.17 -1.92
C SER A 19 1.42 -11.69 -2.69
N ILE A 20 0.27 -11.02 -2.57
CA ILE A 20 -0.96 -11.38 -3.29
C ILE A 20 -0.76 -11.18 -4.78
N ILE A 21 -0.35 -9.98 -5.20
CA ILE A 21 -0.11 -9.64 -6.60
C ILE A 21 0.95 -10.57 -7.20
N GLY A 22 2.04 -10.82 -6.48
CA GLY A 22 3.09 -11.75 -6.89
C GLY A 22 2.55 -13.17 -7.13
N LYS A 23 1.63 -13.66 -6.29
CA LYS A 23 1.02 -14.99 -6.46
C LYS A 23 0.09 -15.06 -7.67
N TYR A 24 -0.69 -14.01 -7.94
CA TYR A 24 -1.66 -14.00 -9.04
C TYR A 24 -1.06 -13.63 -10.40
N LEU A 25 0.01 -12.83 -10.44
CA LEU A 25 0.67 -12.36 -11.67
C LEU A 25 1.96 -13.12 -12.02
N SER A 26 2.30 -14.17 -11.26
CA SER A 26 3.38 -15.10 -11.63
C SER A 26 2.96 -15.96 -12.83
N VAL A 27 2.94 -15.35 -14.01
CA VAL A 27 2.88 -16.01 -15.32
C VAL A 27 4.28 -16.06 -15.92
N ASP A 28 4.66 -17.19 -16.50
CA ASP A 28 5.96 -17.37 -17.16
C ASP A 28 6.04 -16.48 -18.40
N LEU A 29 6.66 -15.31 -18.25
CA LEU A 29 6.85 -14.31 -19.31
C LEU A 29 8.30 -14.28 -19.80
N PRO A 30 8.54 -14.05 -21.11
CA PRO A 30 9.88 -13.84 -21.66
C PRO A 30 10.61 -12.69 -20.96
N ALA A 31 11.94 -12.74 -20.88
CA ALA A 31 12.76 -11.82 -20.08
C ALA A 31 12.52 -10.31 -20.34
N LEU A 32 12.22 -9.94 -21.59
CA LEU A 32 11.85 -8.57 -22.00
C LEU A 32 10.50 -8.14 -21.40
N CYS A 33 9.48 -9.01 -21.48
CA CYS A 33 8.18 -8.79 -20.84
C CYS A 33 8.30 -8.82 -19.32
N LYS A 34 9.22 -9.60 -18.75
CA LYS A 34 9.45 -9.68 -17.29
C LYS A 34 9.91 -8.35 -16.70
N LYS A 35 10.71 -7.56 -17.44
CA LYS A 35 11.16 -6.23 -16.99
C LYS A 35 10.07 -5.17 -17.10
N TRP A 36 9.32 -5.15 -18.20
CA TRP A 36 8.20 -4.21 -18.38
C TRP A 36 7.06 -4.50 -17.39
N ASN A 37 6.71 -5.78 -17.24
CA ASN A 37 5.75 -6.25 -16.23
C ASN A 37 6.19 -5.87 -14.82
N LYS A 38 7.50 -5.92 -14.51
CA LYS A 38 8.01 -5.57 -13.17
C LYS A 38 7.74 -4.12 -12.76
N ASN A 39 7.89 -3.15 -13.68
CA ASN A 39 7.63 -1.75 -13.36
C ASN A 39 6.12 -1.47 -13.18
N HIS A 40 5.28 -1.95 -14.09
CA HIS A 40 3.82 -1.82 -13.99
C HIS A 40 3.26 -2.53 -12.75
N ILE A 41 3.78 -3.70 -12.42
CA ILE A 41 3.41 -4.41 -11.18
C ILE A 41 3.84 -3.62 -9.96
N MET A 42 5.03 -3.02 -9.96
CA MET A 42 5.48 -2.19 -8.84
C MET A 42 4.59 -0.96 -8.66
N GLU A 43 4.25 -0.26 -9.75
CA GLU A 43 3.34 0.90 -9.73
C GLU A 43 1.95 0.50 -9.21
N LEU A 44 1.40 -0.62 -9.70
CA LEU A 44 0.14 -1.18 -9.22
C LEU A 44 0.21 -1.54 -7.73
N CYS A 45 1.28 -2.21 -7.29
CA CYS A 45 1.48 -2.56 -5.89
C CYS A 45 1.55 -1.32 -5.00
N LEU A 46 2.26 -0.27 -5.43
CA LEU A 46 2.36 0.98 -4.68
C LEU A 46 1.01 1.70 -4.59
N PHE A 47 0.27 1.76 -5.72
CA PHE A 47 -1.07 2.33 -5.75
C PHE A 47 -2.01 1.59 -4.80
N LEU A 48 -2.08 0.25 -4.91
CA LEU A 48 -2.93 -0.57 -4.06
C LEU A 48 -2.53 -0.48 -2.58
N THR A 49 -1.23 -0.40 -2.29
CA THR A 49 -0.74 -0.21 -0.91
C THR A 49 -1.28 1.08 -0.31
N GLY A 50 -1.15 2.20 -1.03
CA GLY A 50 -1.70 3.49 -0.60
C GLY A 50 -3.22 3.44 -0.48
N PHE A 51 -3.90 2.89 -1.48
CA PHE A 51 -5.36 2.77 -1.51
C PHE A 51 -5.92 1.98 -0.31
N PHE A 52 -5.39 0.78 -0.05
CA PHE A 52 -5.83 -0.03 1.09
C PHE A 52 -5.48 0.61 2.43
N LEU A 53 -4.31 1.23 2.54
CA LEU A 53 -3.94 1.95 3.75
C LEU A 53 -4.92 3.10 4.05
N HIS A 54 -5.29 3.89 3.03
CA HIS A 54 -6.28 4.96 3.17
C HIS A 54 -7.65 4.42 3.61
N LEU A 55 -8.14 3.35 2.98
CA LEU A 55 -9.39 2.71 3.36
C LEU A 55 -9.36 2.20 4.81
N LEU A 56 -8.25 1.59 5.24
CA LEU A 56 -8.10 1.12 6.62
C LEU A 56 -8.09 2.28 7.62
N CYS A 57 -7.41 3.38 7.32
CA CYS A 57 -7.39 4.57 8.16
C CYS A 57 -8.78 5.24 8.27
N GLU A 58 -9.57 5.20 7.19
CA GLU A 58 -10.94 5.69 7.19
C GLU A 58 -11.88 4.76 7.97
N TYR A 59 -11.82 3.45 7.70
CA TYR A 59 -12.67 2.46 8.35
C TYR A 59 -12.41 2.33 9.86
N SER A 60 -11.14 2.38 10.28
CA SER A 60 -10.77 2.36 11.70
C SER A 60 -11.15 3.63 12.45
N GLY A 61 -11.60 4.68 11.76
CA GLY A 61 -11.90 5.98 12.36
C GLY A 61 -10.66 6.75 12.83
N ILE A 62 -9.45 6.27 12.49
CA ILE A 62 -8.18 6.91 12.82
C ILE A 62 -8.14 8.35 12.28
N ASN A 63 -8.67 8.59 11.08
CA ASN A 63 -8.75 9.95 10.52
C ASN A 63 -9.59 10.90 11.40
N ARG A 64 -10.72 10.43 11.95
CA ARG A 64 -11.54 11.23 12.88
C ARG A 64 -10.81 11.48 14.20
N TRP A 65 -10.07 10.48 14.68
CA TRP A 65 -9.23 10.63 15.87
C TRP A 65 -8.13 11.67 15.64
N TYR A 66 -7.44 11.63 14.49
CA TYR A 66 -6.42 12.62 14.13
C TYR A 66 -6.97 14.03 13.94
N CYS A 67 -8.21 14.18 13.48
CA CYS A 67 -8.84 15.51 13.40
C CYS A 67 -9.19 16.10 14.77
N LYS A 68 -9.40 15.27 15.80
CA LYS A 68 -9.66 15.74 17.17
C LYS A 68 -8.39 15.91 17.99
N ASN A 69 -7.41 15.02 17.81
CA ASN A 69 -6.26 14.88 18.71
C ASN A 69 -4.91 15.17 18.03
N GLY A 70 -4.90 15.33 16.71
CA GLY A 70 -3.71 15.61 15.90
C GLY A 70 -3.86 16.87 15.06
N ASN A 71 -3.06 16.97 13.99
CA ASN A 71 -3.02 18.15 13.13
C ASN A 71 -3.61 17.90 11.72
N ALA A 72 -4.42 16.86 11.56
CA ALA A 72 -4.96 16.48 10.25
C ALA A 72 -6.08 17.42 9.75
N CYS A 73 -6.80 18.07 10.67
CA CYS A 73 -7.91 18.99 10.37
C CYS A 73 -7.69 20.40 10.94
N ARG A 74 -6.44 20.76 11.27
CA ARG A 74 -6.09 22.11 11.71
C ARG A 74 -5.78 23.01 10.52
#